data_AF-A0A7J8YFL6-F1
#
_entry.id   AF-A0A7J8YFL6-F1
#
_cell.length_a   1.000
_cell.length_b   1.000
_cell.length_c   1.000
_cell.angle_alpha   90.00
_cell.angle_beta   90.00
_cell.angle_gamma   90.00
#
_symmetry.space_group_name_H-M   'P 1'
#
loop_
_entity.id
_entity.type
_entity.pdbx_description
1 polymer ?
#
loop_
_entity_poly.entity_id
_entity_poly.type
_entity_poly.pdbx_seq_one_letter_code
_entity_poly.pdbx_strand_id
1 'polypeptide(L)'
;AVSFKKDLSTSFVAILRDSTSGSIKGLSRHYHFLLEPKLAEAFAIIKALCWLKTLGMDCIIVDSDCLQVILALNNNDKDIFDFGMLILDC
;
A
#
# COMPACT_ATOMS: atom_id res chain seq x y z
N ALA A 1 -0.86 -25.68 25.16
CA ALA A 1 -1.49 -25.74 23.83
C ALA A 1 -1.33 -24.37 23.18
N VAL A 2 -0.86 -24.30 21.94
CA VAL A 2 -0.76 -23.04 21.19
C VAL A 2 -1.98 -22.98 20.27
N SER A 3 -2.89 -22.04 20.53
CA SER A 3 -4.04 -21.78 19.67
C SER A 3 -3.73 -20.59 18.77
N PHE A 4 -3.68 -20.81 17.46
CA PHE A 4 -3.60 -19.73 16.48
C PHE A 4 -5.03 -19.25 16.20
N LYS A 5 -5.39 -18.08 16.74
CA LYS A 5 -6.64 -17.41 16.37
C LYS A 5 -6.37 -16.64 15.08
N LYS A 6 -7.14 -16.89 14.03
CA LYS A 6 -7.09 -16.10 12.80
C LYS A 6 -7.53 -14.68 13.15
N ASP A 7 -6.60 -13.75 13.16
CA ASP A 7 -6.92 -12.33 13.29
C ASP A 7 -7.58 -11.88 11.98
N LEU A 8 -8.74 -11.24 12.07
CA LEU A 8 -9.48 -10.72 10.91
C LEU A 8 -8.96 -9.33 10.57
N SER A 9 -7.66 -9.23 10.36
CA SER A 9 -6.95 -7.98 10.22
C SER A 9 -6.06 -7.97 8.99
N THR A 10 -5.74 -6.76 8.56
CA THR A 10 -4.81 -6.49 7.46
C THR A 10 -3.80 -5.48 7.96
N SER A 11 -2.52 -5.81 7.83
CA SER A 11 -1.43 -4.93 8.18
C SER A 11 -0.48 -4.79 7.02
N PHE A 12 0.15 -3.63 6.91
CA PHE A 12 1.19 -3.40 5.93
C PHE A 12 2.33 -2.58 6.52
N VAL A 13 3.47 -2.65 5.83
CA VAL A 13 4.64 -1.81 6.08
C VAL A 13 5.09 -1.22 4.76
N ALA A 14 5.39 0.08 4.75
CA ALA A 14 6.02 0.76 3.63
C ALA A 14 7.33 1.41 4.08
N ILE A 15 8.33 1.38 3.21
CA ILE A 15 9.65 1.95 3.46
C ILE A 15 9.92 3.01 2.41
N LEU A 16 10.10 4.25 2.85
CA LEU A 16 10.62 5.33 2.02
C LEU A 16 12.14 5.33 2.14
N ARG A 17 12.83 5.25 1.00
CA ARG A 17 14.28 5.43 0.89
C ARG A 17 14.57 6.62 -0.01
N ASP A 18 15.25 7.61 0.53
CA ASP A 18 15.76 8.73 -0.25
C ASP A 18 17.08 8.32 -0.92
N SER A 19 17.11 8.37 -2.25
CA SER A 19 18.27 8.01 -3.06
C SER A 19 19.42 9.03 -2.97
N THR A 20 19.14 10.26 -2.55
CA THR A 20 20.12 11.35 -2.47
C THR A 20 20.72 11.46 -1.08
N SER A 21 19.87 11.56 -0.04
CA SER A 21 20.34 11.70 1.35
C SER A 21 20.68 10.36 2.02
N GLY A 22 20.21 9.23 1.46
CA GLY A 22 20.30 7.92 2.09
C GLY A 22 19.33 7.76 3.28
N SER A 23 18.46 8.75 3.54
CA SER A 23 17.51 8.70 4.64
C SER A 23 16.47 7.60 4.44
N ILE A 24 16.09 6.93 5.53
CA ILE A 24 15.05 5.90 5.53
C ILE A 24 13.94 6.30 6.49
N LYS A 25 12.69 6.21 6.04
CA LYS A 25 11.50 6.36 6.88
C LYS A 25 10.59 5.14 6.71
N GLY A 26 9.92 4.75 7.79
CA GLY A 26 8.99 3.62 7.77
C GLY A 26 7.57 4.08 8.10
N LEU A 27 6.59 3.43 7.46
CA LEU A 27 5.19 3.52 7.77
C LEU A 27 4.69 2.11 8.09
N SER A 28 4.01 1.95 9.22
CA SER A 28 3.26 0.72 9.53
C SER A 28 1.82 1.08 9.91
N ARG A 29 0.89 0.27 9.44
CA ARG A 29 -0.53 0.38 9.76
C ARG A 29 -1.13 -1.00 9.95
N HIS A 30 -2.10 -1.07 10.84
CA HIS A 30 -2.91 -2.26 11.12
C HIS A 30 -4.38 -1.85 11.09
N TYR A 31 -5.19 -2.68 10.44
CA TYR A 31 -6.62 -2.46 10.25
C TYR A 31 -7.38 -3.70 10.69
N HIS A 32 -8.49 -3.49 11.41
CA HIS A 32 -9.34 -4.55 11.95
C HIS A 32 -10.37 -5.05 10.92
N PHE A 33 -9.92 -5.24 9.68
CA PHE A 33 -10.70 -5.90 8.63
C PHE A 33 -9.77 -6.72 7.74
N LEU A 34 -10.31 -7.78 7.15
CA LEU A 34 -9.59 -8.68 6.27
C LEU A 34 -9.78 -8.25 4.82
N LEU A 35 -8.66 -8.04 4.11
CA LEU A 35 -8.64 -7.87 2.65
C LEU A 35 -8.11 -9.13 2.00
N GLU A 36 -8.53 -9.39 0.76
CA GLU A 36 -7.85 -10.35 -0.09
C GLU A 36 -6.42 -9.87 -0.38
N PRO A 37 -5.43 -10.76 -0.57
CA PRO A 37 -4.02 -10.36 -0.71
C PRO A 37 -3.78 -9.28 -1.77
N LYS A 38 -4.43 -9.38 -2.94
CA LYS A 38 -4.31 -8.37 -4.01
C LYS A 38 -4.86 -7.00 -3.59
N LEU A 39 -6.00 -6.98 -2.89
CA LEU A 39 -6.60 -5.76 -2.36
C LEU A 39 -5.78 -5.18 -1.21
N ALA A 40 -5.20 -6.04 -0.36
CA ALA A 40 -4.32 -5.64 0.73
C ALA A 40 -3.07 -4.89 0.21
N GLU A 41 -2.45 -5.41 -0.84
CA GLU A 41 -1.29 -4.77 -1.50
C GLU A 41 -1.64 -3.41 -2.10
N ALA A 42 -2.72 -3.33 -2.88
CA ALA A 42 -3.15 -2.06 -3.45
C ALA A 42 -3.53 -1.04 -2.36
N PHE A 43 -4.23 -1.50 -1.32
CA PHE A 43 -4.58 -0.67 -0.17
C PHE A 43 -3.33 -0.15 0.57
N ALA A 44 -2.34 -1.00 0.76
CA ALA A 44 -1.05 -0.63 1.35
C ALA A 44 -0.34 0.45 0.53
N ILE A 45 -0.27 0.28 -0.80
CA ILE A 45 0.32 1.27 -1.71
C ILE A 45 -0.44 2.59 -1.61
N ILE A 46 -1.76 2.59 -1.70
CA ILE A 46 -2.57 3.82 -1.61
C ILE A 46 -2.32 4.56 -0.29
N LYS A 47 -2.32 3.85 0.85
CA LYS A 47 -2.06 4.48 2.15
C LYS A 47 -0.62 4.95 2.29
N ALA A 48 0.35 4.26 1.68
CA ALA A 48 1.73 4.74 1.59
C ALA A 48 1.84 6.02 0.74
N LEU A 49 1.18 6.07 -0.42
CA LEU A 49 1.13 7.26 -1.29
C LEU A 49 0.50 8.45 -0.56
N CYS A 50 -0.61 8.24 0.13
CA CYS A 50 -1.26 9.22 0.99
C CYS A 50 -0.28 9.80 2.03
N TRP A 51 0.48 8.94 2.69
CA TRP A 51 1.51 9.35 3.64
C TRP A 51 2.65 10.12 2.97
N LEU A 52 3.09 9.74 1.77
CA LEU A 52 4.13 10.46 1.04
C LEU A 52 3.67 11.86 0.59
N LYS A 53 2.38 12.02 0.22
CA LYS A 53 1.79 13.35 -0.04
C LYS A 53 1.91 14.27 1.19
N THR A 54 1.71 13.76 2.41
CA THR A 54 1.85 14.60 3.63
C THR A 54 3.30 15.00 3.91
N LEU A 55 4.27 14.33 3.29
CA LEU A 55 5.68 14.67 3.35
C LEU A 55 6.14 15.60 2.20
N GLY A 56 5.24 15.97 1.28
CA GLY A 56 5.57 16.82 0.12
C GLY A 56 6.42 16.11 -0.93
N MET A 57 6.25 14.79 -1.10
CA MET A 57 7.00 13.99 -2.07
C MET A 57 6.22 13.83 -3.37
N ASP A 58 6.74 14.36 -4.47
CA ASP A 58 6.06 14.35 -5.78
C ASP A 58 6.63 13.32 -6.78
N CYS A 59 7.92 12.99 -6.64
CA CYS A 59 8.63 12.07 -7.53
C CYS A 59 9.01 10.80 -6.76
N ILE A 60 8.23 9.74 -6.92
CA ILE A 60 8.40 8.50 -6.19
C ILE A 60 8.45 7.31 -7.15
N ILE A 61 9.18 6.27 -6.73
CA ILE A 61 9.19 4.96 -7.39
C ILE A 61 8.56 3.99 -6.39
N VAL A 62 7.56 3.24 -6.84
CA VAL A 62 6.85 2.26 -6.02
C VAL A 62 7.36 0.87 -6.38
N ASP A 63 7.94 0.19 -5.40
CA ASP A 63 8.33 -1.22 -5.49
C ASP A 63 7.32 -2.07 -4.70
N SER A 64 6.77 -3.11 -5.33
CA SER A 64 5.90 -4.11 -4.70
C SER A 64 6.19 -5.48 -5.32
N ASP A 65 6.02 -6.56 -4.55
CA ASP A 65 6.12 -7.93 -5.03
C ASP A 65 4.87 -8.38 -5.82
N CYS A 66 3.82 -7.56 -5.82
CA CYS A 66 2.57 -7.86 -6.51
C CYS A 66 2.54 -7.27 -7.93
N LEU A 67 3.03 -8.05 -8.90
CA LEU A 67 3.03 -7.67 -10.31
C LEU A 67 1.65 -7.22 -10.82
N GLN A 68 0.56 -7.89 -10.38
CA GLN A 68 -0.79 -7.54 -10.81
C GLN A 68 -1.19 -6.12 -10.38
N VAL A 69 -0.79 -5.70 -9.18
CA VAL A 69 -1.07 -4.36 -8.66
C VAL A 69 -0.21 -3.32 -9.38
N ILE A 70 1.07 -3.60 -9.63
CA ILE A 70 1.95 -2.72 -10.41
C ILE A 70 1.42 -2.52 -11.84
N LEU A 71 1.00 -3.59 -12.50
CA LEU A 71 0.42 -3.49 -13.84
C LEU A 71 -0.89 -2.69 -13.85
N ALA A 72 -1.76 -2.90 -12.85
CA ALA A 72 -3.00 -2.13 -12.71
C ALA A 72 -2.75 -0.63 -12.50
N LEU A 73 -1.76 -0.27 -11.66
CA LEU A 73 -1.36 1.12 -11.43
C LEU A 73 -0.78 1.78 -12.67
N ASN A 74 -0.02 1.03 -13.49
CA ASN A 74 0.62 1.57 -14.68
C ASN A 74 -0.33 1.70 -15.89
N ASN A 75 -1.31 0.81 -16.02
CA ASN A 75 -2.11 0.74 -17.25
C ASN A 75 -3.38 1.61 -17.26
N ASN A 76 -3.66 2.36 -16.19
CA ASN A 76 -4.91 3.14 -16.04
C ASN A 76 -6.17 2.31 -16.39
N ASP A 77 -6.06 0.99 -16.19
CA ASP A 77 -6.98 0.02 -16.78
C ASP A 77 -8.21 -0.12 -15.88
N LYS A 78 -9.37 -0.40 -16.48
CA LYS A 78 -10.70 -0.31 -15.86
C LYS A 78 -10.97 -1.26 -14.68
N ASP A 79 -9.99 -2.02 -14.21
CA ASP A 79 -10.03 -2.70 -12.90
C ASP A 79 -10.03 -1.71 -11.72
N ILE A 80 -9.95 -0.41 -12.00
CA ILE A 80 -10.28 0.71 -11.11
C ILE A 80 -11.64 0.56 -10.42
N PHE A 81 -12.57 -0.28 -10.85
CA PHE A 81 -13.82 -0.45 -10.08
C PHE A 81 -13.60 -1.05 -8.67
N ASP A 82 -12.60 -1.93 -8.48
CA ASP A 82 -12.26 -2.46 -7.14
C ASP A 82 -11.31 -1.53 -6.36
N PHE A 83 -10.42 -0.81 -7.06
CA PHE A 83 -9.39 0.04 -6.42
C PHE A 83 -9.75 1.53 -6.35
N GLY A 84 -10.65 1.99 -7.20
CA GLY A 84 -11.02 3.40 -7.37
C GLY A 84 -11.73 3.97 -6.14
N MET A 85 -12.51 3.14 -5.43
CA MET A 85 -13.09 3.52 -4.15
C MET A 85 -12.02 3.70 -3.05
N LEU A 86 -10.88 3.02 -3.14
CA LEU A 86 -9.77 3.18 -2.18
C LEU A 86 -8.97 4.46 -2.45
N ILE A 87 -8.88 4.88 -3.71
CA ILE A 87 -8.15 6.08 -4.13
C ILE A 87 -8.92 7.37 -3.78
N LEU A 88 -10.25 7.34 -3.77
CA LEU A 88 -11.10 8.50 -3.42
C LEU A 88 -10.98 8.93 -1.95
N ASP A 89 -10.44 8.07 -1.09
CA ASP A 89 -10.24 8.32 0.35
C ASP A 89 -8.79 8.78 0.65
N CYS A 90 -8.11 9.26 -0.40
CA CYS A 90 -6.77 9.86 -0.48
C CYS A 90 -6.80 11.12 -1.37
#